data_AF-E0YPD1-F1
#
_entry.id   AF-E0YPD1-F1
#
_cell.length_a   1.000
_cell.length_b   1.000
_cell.length_c   1.000
_cell.angle_alpha   90.00
_cell.angle_beta   90.00
_cell.angle_gamma   90.00
#
_symmetry.space_group_name_H-M   'P 1'
#
loop_
_entity.id
_entity.type
_entity.pdbx_description
1 polymer ?
#
loop_
_entity_poly.entity_id
_entity_poly.type
_entity_poly.pdbx_seq_one_letter_code
_entity_poly.pdbx_strand_id
1 'polypeptide(L)'
;GGGILVYDLDGKQVQSYKLGKMNNIDVRYGYELNGKRMDIAAATNRTSNTIDVFSISPETGALTNIAAKPIKSDMGEVYGFSLYHSLKTGKYYA
;
A
#
# COMPACT_ATOMS: atom_id res chain seq x y z
N GLY A 1 4.38 16.05 9.25
CA GLY A 1 3.55 14.91 8.83
C GLY A 1 4.06 14.40 7.49
N GLY A 2 3.94 13.11 7.22
CA GLY A 2 4.40 12.47 5.99
C GLY A 2 3.24 11.86 5.20
N GLY A 3 3.57 10.92 4.31
CA GLY A 3 2.58 10.25 3.49
C GLY A 3 3.19 9.55 2.29
N ILE A 4 2.39 9.39 1.23
CA ILE A 4 2.82 8.76 -0.02
C ILE A 4 2.86 9.82 -1.12
N LEU A 5 3.95 9.83 -1.87
CA LEU A 5 4.13 10.64 -3.07
C LEU A 5 4.23 9.69 -4.27
N VAL A 6 3.53 10.04 -5.36
CA VAL A 6 3.59 9.27 -6.61
C VAL A 6 4.24 10.16 -7.66
N TYR A 7 5.19 9.60 -8.40
CA TYR A 7 5.96 10.27 -9.44
C TYR A 7 5.82 9.53 -10.76
N ASP A 8 5.87 10.27 -11.87
CA ASP A 8 6.11 9.66 -13.18
C ASP A 8 7.62 9.33 -13.38
N LEU A 9 7.94 8.72 -14.52
CA LEU A 9 9.31 8.32 -14.83
C LEU A 9 10.25 9.49 -15.13
N ASP A 10 9.72 10.68 -15.41
CA ASP A 10 10.49 11.92 -15.55
C ASP A 10 10.77 12.58 -14.19
N GLY A 11 10.30 11.98 -13.10
CA GLY A 11 10.49 12.46 -11.73
C GLY A 11 9.54 13.60 -11.35
N LYS A 12 8.50 13.87 -12.14
CA LYS A 12 7.47 14.84 -11.78
C LYS A 12 6.47 14.19 -10.82
N GLN A 13 6.20 14.87 -9.71
CA GLN A 13 5.19 14.43 -8.75
C GLN A 13 3.80 14.55 -9.39
N VAL A 14 3.06 13.44 -9.45
CA VAL A 14 1.71 13.37 -10.01
C VAL A 14 0.62 13.26 -8.93
N GLN A 15 0.97 12.79 -7.72
CA GLN A 15 0.05 12.73 -6.58
C GLN A 15 0.78 13.01 -5.25
N SER A 16 0.05 13.50 -4.25
CA SER A 16 0.54 13.66 -2.87
C SER A 16 -0.57 13.38 -1.86
N TYR A 17 -0.35 12.40 -0.98
CA TYR A 17 -1.31 11.99 0.04
C TYR A 17 -0.75 12.24 1.43
N LYS A 18 -1.43 13.05 2.24
CA LYS A 18 -1.03 13.32 3.64
C LYS A 18 -1.64 12.27 4.58
N LEU A 19 -0.95 11.14 4.74
CA LEU A 19 -1.47 9.92 5.40
C LEU A 19 -0.85 9.60 6.77
N GLY A 20 -0.01 10.48 7.30
CA GLY A 20 0.63 10.28 8.61
C GLY A 20 2.08 9.82 8.47
N LYS A 21 2.58 9.05 9.44
CA LYS A 21 3.99 8.63 9.51
C LYS A 21 4.21 7.30 8.76
N MET A 22 4.01 7.33 7.44
CA MET A 22 4.34 6.20 6.55
C MET A 22 5.84 5.87 6.64
N ASN A 23 6.22 4.59 6.58
CA ASN A 23 7.62 4.16 6.62
C ASN A 23 8.08 3.47 5.33
N ASN A 24 7.85 2.17 5.17
CA ASN A 24 8.17 1.45 3.95
C ASN A 24 6.91 1.08 3.17
N ILE A 25 7.04 1.01 1.85
CA ILE A 25 5.97 0.71 0.91
C ILE A 25 6.46 -0.35 -0.09
N ASP A 26 5.58 -1.27 -0.47
CA ASP A 26 5.85 -2.30 -1.48
C ASP A 26 4.59 -2.51 -2.35
N VAL A 27 4.76 -3.06 -3.55
CA VAL A 27 3.70 -3.21 -4.56
C VAL A 27 3.52 -4.66 -5.01
N ARG A 28 2.29 -5.10 -5.24
CA ARG A 28 2.03 -6.41 -5.90
C ARG A 28 0.90 -6.27 -6.92
N TYR A 29 0.97 -7.08 -7.96
CA TYR A 29 0.11 -6.99 -9.13
C TYR A 29 -1.00 -8.02 -9.10
N GLY A 30 -2.14 -7.71 -9.74
CA GLY A 30 -3.20 -8.70 -9.99
C GLY A 30 -3.86 -9.27 -8.73
N TYR A 31 -3.87 -8.51 -7.64
CA TYR A 31 -4.64 -8.85 -6.44
C TYR A 31 -6.13 -8.87 -6.77
N GLU A 32 -6.84 -9.91 -6.35
CA GLU A 32 -8.27 -10.06 -6.63
C GLU A 32 -9.09 -9.64 -5.40
N LEU A 33 -9.95 -8.64 -5.57
CA LEU A 33 -10.90 -8.20 -4.55
C LEU A 33 -12.29 -8.11 -5.18
N ASN A 34 -13.24 -8.90 -4.66
CA ASN A 34 -14.62 -8.96 -5.13
C ASN A 34 -14.73 -9.19 -6.65
N GLY A 35 -13.92 -10.11 -7.20
CA GLY A 35 -13.89 -10.44 -8.63
C GLY A 35 -13.22 -9.38 -9.53
N LYS A 36 -12.65 -8.31 -8.95
CA LYS A 36 -11.87 -7.31 -9.70
C LYS A 36 -10.39 -7.51 -9.42
N ARG A 37 -9.60 -7.62 -10.49
CA ARG A 37 -8.14 -7.60 -10.41
C ARG A 37 -7.66 -6.16 -10.32
N MET A 38 -6.72 -5.90 -9.42
CA MET A 38 -6.10 -4.60 -9.22
C MET A 38 -4.65 -4.77 -8.77
N ASP A 39 -3.83 -3.76 -9.06
CA ASP A 39 -2.51 -3.64 -8.48
C ASP A 39 -2.62 -2.91 -7.14
N ILE A 40 -1.83 -3.34 -6.17
CA ILE A 40 -1.86 -2.79 -4.82
C ILE A 40 -0.50 -2.24 -4.40
N ALA A 41 -0.53 -1.16 -3.63
CA ALA A 41 0.58 -0.72 -2.80
C ALA A 41 0.15 -0.88 -1.34
N ALA A 42 1.04 -1.36 -0.49
CA ALA A 42 0.80 -1.40 0.95
C ALA A 42 1.98 -0.81 1.71
N ALA A 43 1.71 -0.22 2.87
CA ALA A 43 2.72 0.45 3.67
C ALA A 43 2.41 0.39 5.16
N THR A 44 3.44 0.37 5.99
CA THR A 44 3.30 0.55 7.44
C THR A 44 3.07 2.02 7.79
N ASN A 45 2.08 2.29 8.63
CA ASN A 45 1.75 3.61 9.15
C ASN A 45 2.00 3.70 10.65
N ARG A 46 3.07 4.39 11.05
CA ARG A 46 3.46 4.58 12.45
C ARG A 46 2.56 5.51 13.24
N THR A 47 1.72 6.31 12.56
CA THR A 47 0.74 7.15 13.26
C THR A 47 -0.32 6.31 13.95
N SER A 48 -0.72 5.20 13.34
CA SER A 48 -1.81 4.35 13.80
C SER A 48 -1.37 2.92 14.15
N ASN A 49 -0.10 2.58 13.96
CA ASN A 49 0.46 1.23 14.11
C ASN A 49 -0.29 0.19 13.24
N THR A 50 -0.42 0.51 11.96
CA THR A 50 -1.19 -0.30 11.00
C THR A 50 -0.43 -0.58 9.71
N ILE A 51 -0.96 -1.52 8.94
CA ILE A 51 -0.68 -1.67 7.51
C ILE A 51 -1.84 -1.04 6.74
N ASP A 52 -1.55 -0.03 5.93
CA ASP A 52 -2.50 0.58 5.01
C ASP A 52 -2.33 -0.05 3.62
N VAL A 53 -3.44 -0.39 2.96
CA VAL A 53 -3.45 -1.03 1.63
C VAL A 53 -4.24 -0.18 0.65
N PHE A 54 -3.64 0.10 -0.50
CA PHE A 54 -4.19 0.95 -1.55
C PHE A 54 -4.25 0.21 -2.88
N SER A 55 -5.33 0.36 -3.64
CA SER A 55 -5.35 0.03 -5.07
C SER A 55 -4.71 1.15 -5.88
N ILE A 56 -4.05 0.81 -6.98
CA ILE A 56 -3.40 1.74 -7.90
C ILE A 56 -4.23 1.86 -9.20
N SER A 57 -4.62 3.07 -9.59
CA SER A 57 -5.19 3.30 -10.94
C SER A 57 -4.09 3.21 -12.00
N PRO A 58 -4.23 2.33 -13.02
CA PRO A 58 -3.22 2.19 -14.07
C PRO A 58 -3.14 3.41 -15.00
N GLU A 59 -4.21 4.21 -15.09
CA GLU A 59 -4.26 5.40 -15.94
C GLU A 59 -3.61 6.63 -15.30
N THR A 60 -3.68 6.75 -13.98
CA THR A 60 -3.34 7.99 -13.27
C THR A 60 -2.32 7.83 -12.15
N GLY A 61 -2.02 6.59 -11.74
CA GLY A 61 -1.22 6.31 -10.54
C GLY A 61 -1.92 6.69 -9.23
N ALA A 62 -3.20 7.07 -9.27
CA ALA A 62 -3.94 7.44 -8.06
C ALA A 62 -4.12 6.24 -7.12
N LEU A 63 -3.97 6.51 -5.82
CA LEU A 63 -4.11 5.53 -4.74
C LEU A 63 -5.48 5.66 -4.07
N THR A 64 -6.16 4.53 -3.88
CA THR A 64 -7.42 4.45 -3.11
C THR A 64 -7.27 3.43 -2.00
N ASN A 65 -7.51 3.80 -0.73
CA ASN A 65 -7.44 2.84 0.37
C ASN A 65 -8.57 1.80 0.22
N ILE A 66 -8.21 0.52 0.28
CA ILE A 66 -9.15 -0.61 0.08
C ILE A 66 -9.37 -1.44 1.35
N ALA A 67 -8.75 -1.09 2.47
CA ALA A 67 -8.93 -1.79 3.74
C ALA A 67 -10.23 -1.33 4.43
N ALA A 68 -11.21 -2.22 4.55
CA ALA A 68 -12.49 -1.90 5.20
C ALA A 68 -12.35 -1.61 6.71
N LYS A 69 -11.31 -2.14 7.34
CA LYS A 69 -10.94 -1.89 8.73
C LYS A 69 -9.42 -1.76 8.84
N PRO A 70 -8.88 -1.02 9.83
CA PRO A 70 -7.45 -0.93 10.03
C PRO A 70 -6.82 -2.31 10.30
N ILE A 71 -5.75 -2.63 9.58
CA ILE A 71 -4.94 -3.83 9.83
C ILE A 71 -3.94 -3.47 10.91
N LYS A 72 -4.27 -3.77 12.17
CA LYS A 72 -3.45 -3.43 13.34
C LYS A 72 -2.34 -4.46 13.54
N SER A 73 -1.18 -3.97 13.95
CA SER A 73 -0.07 -4.79 14.43
C SER A 73 0.03 -4.72 15.95
N ASP A 74 0.43 -5.82 16.57
CA ASP A 74 0.75 -5.91 18.01
C ASP A 74 2.21 -5.53 18.31
N MET A 75 3.00 -5.17 17.28
CA MET A 75 4.35 -4.61 17.47
C MET A 75 4.29 -3.30 18.25
N GLY A 76 5.31 -3.00 19.05
CA GLY A 76 5.39 -1.72 19.76
C GLY A 76 5.33 -0.51 18.82
N GLU A 77 6.07 -0.57 17.69
CA GLU A 77 5.92 0.34 16.56
C GLU A 77 6.23 -0.41 15.25
N VAL A 78 5.38 -0.29 14.23
CA VAL A 78 5.62 -0.83 12.88
C VAL A 78 6.77 -0.09 12.18
N TYR A 79 7.59 -0.79 11.39
CA TYR A 79 8.73 -0.16 10.72
C TYR A 79 8.99 -0.74 9.33
N GLY A 80 9.82 -1.77 9.21
CA GLY A 80 10.10 -2.43 7.93
C GLY A 80 8.84 -3.05 7.32
N PHE A 81 8.74 -3.04 5.99
CA PHE A 81 7.58 -3.57 5.29
C PHE A 81 7.95 -4.15 3.94
N SER A 82 7.34 -5.29 3.59
CA SER A 82 7.33 -5.85 2.24
C SER A 82 6.09 -6.72 2.08
N LEU A 83 5.53 -6.73 0.87
CA LEU A 83 4.48 -7.67 0.51
C LEU A 83 5.09 -9.00 0.07
N TYR A 84 4.31 -10.06 0.07
CA TYR A 84 4.69 -11.31 -0.58
C TYR A 84 3.52 -11.91 -1.34
N HIS A 85 3.78 -12.41 -2.54
CA HIS A 85 2.82 -13.16 -3.33
C HIS A 85 3.40 -14.57 -3.56
N SER A 86 2.76 -15.57 -2.98
CA SER A 86 3.20 -16.95 -3.13
C SER A 86 2.81 -17.48 -4.50
N LEU A 87 3.81 -17.68 -5.38
CA LEU A 87 3.60 -18.31 -6.69
C LEU A 87 3.11 -19.76 -6.60
N LYS A 88 3.31 -20.41 -5.45
CA LYS A 88 2.84 -21.78 -5.20
C LYS A 88 1.34 -21.84 -4.92
N THR A 89 0.79 -20.86 -4.20
CA THR A 89 -0.59 -20.90 -3.69
C THR A 89 -1.47 -19.75 -4.17
N GLY A 90 -0.92 -18.75 -4.85
CA GLY A 90 -1.62 -17.52 -5.23
C GLY A 90 -1.98 -16.61 -4.06
N LYS A 91 -1.45 -16.86 -2.85
CA LYS A 91 -1.80 -16.09 -1.64
C LYS A 91 -0.92 -14.86 -1.50
N TYR A 92 -1.51 -13.76 -1.02
CA TYR A 92 -0.82 -12.52 -0.70
C TYR A 92 -0.63 -12.40 0.82
N TYR A 93 0.49 -11.80 1.22
CA TYR A 93 0.91 -11.60 2.60
C TYR A 93 1.50 -10.20 2.77
N ALA A 94 1.38 -9.68 3.98
CA ALA A 94 1.88 -8.39 4.43
C ALA A 94 2.39 -8.53 5.88
#